data_AF-A0A2E7MJL5-F1
#
_entry.id   AF-A0A2E7MJL5-F1
#
_cell.length_a   1.000
_cell.length_b   1.000
_cell.length_c   1.000
_cell.angle_alpha   90.00
_cell.angle_beta   90.00
_cell.angle_gamma   90.00
#
_symmetry.space_group_name_H-M   'P 1'
#
loop_
_entity.id
_entity.type
_entity.pdbx_description
1 polymer ?
#
loop_
_entity_poly.entity_id
_entity_poly.type
_entity_poly.pdbx_seq_one_letter_code
_entity_poly.pdbx_strand_id
1 'polypeptide(L)'
;FDLMLYLNLPLVFGLLFLAFSKIQTTDYALYELTGIALSAGILLATNAVNVAHELGHRSPYFERFMSKCLYMPCLYMHFYIEHNFGHHLNVGTPEDGATAKYNQTVYSFWWSSVTKQYFGAWKRQFELLKAQKKGFLSLKNDVFWYHFIQAGYLFLVYYLFSPKVLLFAVVIGVLSFLFLETINYIEHYGLRRFKMSSGRYERVQPHHSWNSNFNIGRIVLYELTRHSDHHFKASKKYQVLDSHEKSPTLPIGYPASILLSLLPPLWFYVINPLVPEKMK
;
A
#
# COMPACT_ATOMS: atom_id res chain seq x y z
N PHE A 1 15.56 13.71 -8.30
CA PHE A 1 14.81 12.50 -7.88
C PHE A 1 13.87 12.77 -6.71
N ASP A 2 14.35 13.18 -5.52
CA ASP A 2 13.45 13.37 -4.36
C ASP A 2 12.40 14.50 -4.57
N LEU A 3 12.74 15.56 -5.32
CA LEU A 3 11.76 16.60 -5.70
C LEU A 3 10.51 16.03 -6.40
N MET A 4 10.67 14.97 -7.20
CA MET A 4 9.53 14.33 -7.88
C MET A 4 8.55 13.73 -6.86
N LEU A 5 9.05 13.14 -5.77
CA LEU A 5 8.20 12.64 -4.69
C LEU A 5 7.49 13.80 -3.99
N TYR A 6 8.22 14.88 -3.70
CA TYR A 6 7.65 16.01 -2.95
C TYR A 6 6.54 16.74 -3.70
N LEU A 7 6.66 16.86 -5.02
CA LEU A 7 5.64 17.47 -5.87
C LEU A 7 4.31 16.70 -5.88
N ASN A 8 4.29 15.42 -5.48
CA ASN A 8 3.04 14.67 -5.39
C ASN A 8 2.11 15.19 -4.30
N LEU A 9 2.62 15.80 -3.22
CA LEU A 9 1.75 16.34 -2.18
C LEU A 9 0.85 17.47 -2.72
N PRO A 10 1.37 18.58 -3.28
CA PRO A 10 0.51 19.60 -3.88
C PRO A 10 -0.26 19.08 -5.09
N LEU A 11 0.30 18.16 -5.89
CA LEU A 11 -0.38 17.61 -7.06
C LEU A 11 -1.62 16.80 -6.67
N VAL A 12 -1.50 15.89 -5.70
CA VAL A 12 -2.61 15.06 -5.22
C VAL A 12 -3.72 15.93 -4.64
N PHE A 13 -3.39 16.84 -3.72
CA PHE A 13 -4.41 17.69 -3.11
C PHE A 13 -5.02 18.70 -4.09
N GLY A 14 -4.24 19.22 -5.04
CA GLY A 14 -4.73 20.08 -6.11
C GLY A 14 -5.70 19.35 -7.05
N LEU A 15 -5.35 18.14 -7.50
CA LEU A 15 -6.23 17.33 -8.35
C LEU A 15 -7.48 16.85 -7.60
N LEU A 16 -7.38 16.50 -6.32
CA LEU A 16 -8.54 16.19 -5.48
C LEU A 16 -9.47 17.39 -5.35
N PHE A 17 -8.93 18.58 -5.09
CA PHE A 17 -9.73 19.81 -5.02
C PHE A 17 -10.46 20.07 -6.35
N LEU A 18 -9.78 19.91 -7.49
CA LEU A 18 -10.39 20.02 -8.82
C LEU A 18 -11.50 18.98 -9.03
N ALA A 19 -11.23 17.70 -8.71
CA ALA A 19 -12.20 16.63 -8.84
C ALA A 19 -13.43 16.88 -7.95
N PHE A 20 -13.23 17.23 -6.68
CA PHE A 20 -14.30 17.53 -5.74
C PHE A 20 -15.12 18.74 -6.19
N SER A 21 -14.47 19.80 -6.69
CA SER A 21 -15.15 20.96 -7.25
C SER A 21 -16.00 20.60 -8.47
N LYS A 22 -15.54 19.67 -9.32
CA LYS A 22 -16.30 19.18 -10.47
C LYS A 22 -17.48 18.31 -10.06
N ILE A 23 -17.29 17.36 -9.15
CA ILE A 23 -18.38 16.52 -8.62
C ILE A 23 -19.46 17.37 -7.90
N GLN A 24 -19.04 18.47 -7.26
CA GLN A 24 -19.92 19.43 -6.61
C GLN A 24 -20.79 20.21 -7.61
N THR A 25 -20.20 20.68 -8.70
CA THR A 25 -20.82 21.68 -9.61
C THR A 25 -21.40 21.08 -10.88
N THR A 26 -21.08 19.83 -11.20
CA THR A 26 -21.50 19.16 -12.43
C THR A 26 -22.31 17.91 -12.12
N ASP A 27 -23.41 17.73 -12.84
CA ASP A 27 -24.18 16.49 -12.82
C ASP A 27 -23.65 15.54 -13.88
N TYR A 28 -22.98 14.49 -13.41
CA TYR A 28 -22.43 13.43 -14.22
C TYR A 28 -23.39 12.26 -14.31
N ALA A 29 -23.45 11.62 -15.48
CA ALA A 29 -24.06 10.31 -15.60
C ALA A 29 -23.27 9.27 -14.78
N LEU A 30 -23.92 8.16 -14.41
CA LEU A 30 -23.31 7.15 -13.55
C LEU A 30 -22.00 6.59 -14.12
N TYR A 31 -21.94 6.31 -15.43
CA TYR A 31 -20.73 5.79 -16.07
C TYR A 31 -19.57 6.81 -16.08
N GLU A 32 -19.87 8.11 -16.17
CA GLU A 32 -18.86 9.17 -16.05
C GLU A 32 -18.33 9.23 -14.63
N LEU A 33 -19.22 9.18 -13.64
CA LEU A 33 -18.85 9.16 -12.22
C LEU A 33 -18.00 7.94 -11.89
N THR A 34 -18.32 6.76 -12.44
CA THR A 34 -17.51 5.55 -12.30
C THR A 34 -16.12 5.72 -12.91
N GLY A 35 -16.03 6.26 -14.14
CA GLY A 35 -14.74 6.52 -14.80
C GLY A 35 -13.88 7.51 -14.01
N ILE A 36 -14.48 8.58 -13.49
CA ILE A 36 -13.81 9.57 -12.65
C ILE A 36 -13.36 8.95 -11.33
N ALA A 37 -14.20 8.14 -10.67
CA ALA A 37 -13.88 7.47 -9.42
C ALA A 37 -12.71 6.49 -9.58
N LEU A 38 -12.72 5.66 -10.62
CA LEU A 38 -11.63 4.73 -10.92
C LEU A 38 -10.32 5.48 -11.23
N SER A 39 -10.40 6.56 -12.02
CA SER A 39 -9.23 7.38 -12.35
C SER A 39 -8.63 8.06 -11.12
N ALA A 40 -9.48 8.63 -10.25
CA ALA A 40 -9.06 9.27 -9.01
C ALA A 40 -8.53 8.24 -7.99
N GLY A 41 -9.12 7.04 -7.92
CA GLY A 41 -8.62 5.94 -7.10
C GLY A 41 -7.24 5.47 -7.54
N ILE A 42 -7.01 5.33 -8.85
CA ILE A 42 -5.68 5.02 -9.42
C ILE A 42 -4.69 6.15 -9.12
N LEU A 43 -5.07 7.41 -9.32
CA LEU A 43 -4.24 8.57 -8.95
C LEU A 43 -3.81 8.51 -7.48
N LEU A 44 -4.74 8.25 -6.56
CA LEU A 44 -4.41 8.10 -5.15
C LEU A 44 -3.49 6.90 -4.91
N ALA A 45 -3.70 5.77 -5.56
CA ALA A 45 -2.82 4.61 -5.41
C ALA A 45 -1.39 4.89 -5.91
N THR A 46 -1.22 5.50 -7.09
CA THR A 46 0.09 5.69 -7.73
C THR A 46 0.84 6.92 -7.22
N ASN A 47 0.15 8.03 -6.96
CA ASN A 47 0.75 9.31 -6.63
C ASN A 47 0.63 9.66 -5.13
N ALA A 48 -0.33 9.10 -4.42
CA ALA A 48 -0.42 9.27 -2.98
C ALA A 48 0.16 8.07 -2.23
N VAL A 49 -0.47 6.89 -2.28
CA VAL A 49 -0.05 5.71 -1.53
C VAL A 49 1.39 5.29 -1.84
N ASN A 50 1.73 5.09 -3.12
CA ASN A 50 3.07 4.62 -3.49
C ASN A 50 4.18 5.62 -3.11
N VAL A 51 3.91 6.92 -3.23
CA VAL A 51 4.85 7.96 -2.80
C VAL A 51 4.92 8.05 -1.28
N ALA A 52 3.79 7.89 -0.60
CA ALA A 52 3.72 7.84 0.85
C ALA A 52 4.49 6.64 1.41
N HIS A 53 4.44 5.50 0.73
CA HIS A 53 5.22 4.32 1.03
C HIS A 53 6.72 4.63 1.00
N GLU A 54 7.21 5.15 -0.12
CA GLU A 54 8.63 5.49 -0.28
C GLU A 54 9.10 6.54 0.76
N LEU A 55 8.33 7.61 0.96
CA LEU A 55 8.64 8.66 1.93
C LEU A 55 8.55 8.18 3.38
N GLY A 56 7.74 7.15 3.64
CA GLY A 56 7.54 6.58 4.97
C GLY A 56 8.79 5.87 5.52
N HIS A 57 9.58 5.27 4.63
CA HIS A 57 10.85 4.59 4.96
C HIS A 57 12.00 5.54 5.27
N ARG A 58 11.81 6.83 5.03
CA ARG A 58 12.89 7.84 5.09
C ARG A 58 13.14 8.29 6.53
N SER A 59 14.39 8.56 6.88
CA SER A 59 14.76 9.01 8.23
C SER A 59 14.28 10.43 8.58
N PRO A 60 14.36 11.43 7.67
CA PRO A 60 13.93 12.80 7.97
C PRO A 60 12.46 12.88 8.38
N TYR A 61 12.16 13.71 9.38
CA TYR A 61 10.79 13.88 9.87
C TYR A 61 9.86 14.45 8.80
N PHE A 62 10.33 15.42 8.02
CA PHE A 62 9.54 16.06 6.97
C PHE A 62 9.03 15.05 5.92
N GLU A 63 9.87 14.14 5.45
CA GLU A 63 9.50 13.09 4.49
C GLU A 63 8.42 12.15 5.09
N ARG A 64 8.61 11.72 6.34
CA ARG A 64 7.61 10.89 7.05
C ARG A 64 6.31 11.64 7.33
N PHE A 65 6.36 12.96 7.54
CA PHE A 65 5.16 13.78 7.67
C PHE A 65 4.40 13.85 6.34
N MET A 66 5.09 14.09 5.22
CA MET A 66 4.48 14.06 3.88
C MET A 66 3.85 12.71 3.57
N SER A 67 4.51 11.61 3.95
CA SER A 67 3.96 10.26 3.85
C SER A 67 2.59 10.15 4.53
N LYS A 68 2.49 10.57 5.79
CA LYS A 68 1.23 10.57 6.55
C LYS A 68 0.16 11.45 5.88
N CYS A 69 0.52 12.64 5.38
CA CYS A 69 -0.41 13.51 4.66
C CYS A 69 -0.95 12.86 3.38
N LEU A 70 -0.12 12.13 2.64
CA LEU A 70 -0.53 11.44 1.41
C LEU A 70 -1.40 10.20 1.69
N TYR A 71 -1.21 9.51 2.82
CA TYR A 71 -2.11 8.41 3.22
C TYR A 71 -3.50 8.89 3.67
N MET A 72 -3.62 10.14 4.13
CA MET A 72 -4.87 10.71 4.65
C MET A 72 -6.05 10.63 3.65
N PRO A 73 -5.95 11.13 2.40
CA PRO A 73 -7.04 11.01 1.42
C PRO A 73 -7.30 9.57 0.96
N CYS A 74 -6.35 8.66 1.17
CA CYS A 74 -6.48 7.24 0.84
C CYS A 74 -7.23 6.45 1.92
N LEU A 75 -7.57 7.11 3.04
CA LEU A 75 -8.19 6.52 4.22
C LEU A 75 -7.42 5.34 4.85
N TYR A 76 -6.08 5.31 4.66
CA TYR A 76 -5.24 4.17 5.02
C TYR A 76 -3.99 4.54 5.84
N MET A 77 -4.09 5.55 6.71
CA MET A 77 -2.92 6.09 7.45
C MET A 77 -2.24 5.06 8.37
N HIS A 78 -2.99 4.11 8.94
CA HIS A 78 -2.42 3.07 9.81
C HIS A 78 -1.39 2.18 9.10
N PHE A 79 -1.46 2.08 7.77
CA PHE A 79 -0.47 1.37 6.96
C PHE A 79 0.94 1.92 7.14
N TYR A 80 1.11 3.22 7.42
CA TYR A 80 2.43 3.76 7.77
C TYR A 80 3.07 3.01 8.96
N ILE A 81 2.29 2.70 10.01
CA ILE A 81 2.80 1.97 11.17
C ILE A 81 2.99 0.49 10.84
N GLU A 82 1.96 -0.15 10.28
CA GLU A 82 2.02 -1.59 10.02
C GLU A 82 3.10 -1.93 8.99
N HIS A 83 3.21 -1.18 7.91
CA HIS A 83 4.17 -1.46 6.86
C HIS A 83 5.61 -1.33 7.38
N ASN A 84 5.94 -0.20 8.03
CA ASN A 84 7.31 0.10 8.48
C ASN A 84 7.76 -0.77 9.67
N PHE A 85 6.85 -1.12 10.59
CA PHE A 85 7.20 -1.80 11.85
C PHE A 85 6.66 -3.23 11.96
N GLY A 86 5.79 -3.65 11.04
CA GLY A 86 5.14 -4.96 11.03
C GLY A 86 5.49 -5.78 9.80
N HIS A 87 5.05 -5.34 8.63
CA HIS A 87 5.15 -6.08 7.36
C HIS A 87 6.61 -6.42 7.01
N HIS A 88 7.53 -5.44 6.98
CA HIS A 88 8.95 -5.73 6.67
C HIS A 88 9.60 -6.78 7.59
N LEU A 89 9.14 -6.90 8.83
CA LEU A 89 9.62 -7.89 9.77
C LEU A 89 9.02 -9.28 9.50
N ASN A 90 7.72 -9.33 9.19
CA ASN A 90 6.92 -10.56 9.12
C ASN A 90 6.64 -11.02 7.68
N VAL A 91 7.03 -10.27 6.65
CA VAL A 91 6.77 -10.60 5.25
C VAL A 91 7.14 -12.04 4.95
N GLY A 92 6.25 -12.78 4.27
CA GLY A 92 6.39 -14.20 4.00
C GLY A 92 6.04 -15.11 5.19
N THR A 93 5.48 -14.61 6.30
CA THR A 93 5.10 -15.43 7.46
C THR A 93 3.59 -15.35 7.75
N PRO A 94 2.99 -16.32 8.48
CA PRO A 94 1.56 -16.30 8.83
C PRO A 94 1.10 -15.07 9.63
N GLU A 95 2.03 -14.41 10.32
CA GLU A 95 1.81 -13.22 11.14
C GLU A 95 1.71 -11.93 10.31
N ASP A 96 2.10 -11.95 9.04
CA ASP A 96 1.92 -10.82 8.13
C ASP A 96 0.52 -10.78 7.53
N GLY A 97 -0.07 -9.59 7.50
CA GLY A 97 -1.35 -9.34 6.86
C GLY A 97 -1.22 -9.25 5.34
N ALA A 98 -0.11 -8.70 4.85
CA ALA A 98 0.12 -8.40 3.44
C ALA A 98 0.80 -9.55 2.66
N THR A 99 0.92 -10.75 3.25
CA THR A 99 1.39 -11.96 2.57
C THR A 99 0.22 -12.81 2.11
N ALA A 100 0.02 -12.90 0.79
CA ALA A 100 -1.05 -13.68 0.18
C ALA A 100 -0.71 -15.18 0.14
N LYS A 101 -1.65 -16.03 0.56
CA LYS A 101 -1.45 -17.49 0.57
C LYS A 101 -1.60 -18.07 -0.83
N TYR A 102 -0.96 -19.21 -1.07
CA TYR A 102 -1.20 -20.01 -2.28
C TYR A 102 -2.70 -20.37 -2.38
N ASN A 103 -3.27 -20.20 -3.57
CA ASN A 103 -4.71 -20.34 -3.90
C ASN A 103 -5.67 -19.40 -3.14
N GLN A 104 -5.18 -18.38 -2.44
CA GLN A 104 -6.06 -17.36 -1.86
C GLN A 104 -6.56 -16.43 -2.97
N THR A 105 -7.86 -16.16 -3.05
CA THR A 105 -8.38 -15.18 -4.01
C THR A 105 -8.07 -13.76 -3.55
N VAL A 106 -7.91 -12.82 -4.48
CA VAL A 106 -7.68 -11.40 -4.17
C VAL A 106 -8.79 -10.82 -3.27
N TYR A 107 -10.04 -11.24 -3.46
CA TYR A 107 -11.18 -10.80 -2.66
C TYR A 107 -11.11 -11.28 -1.20
N SER A 108 -10.74 -12.55 -0.98
CA SER A 108 -10.49 -13.08 0.36
C SER A 108 -9.27 -12.42 0.99
N PHE A 109 -8.25 -12.16 0.18
CA PHE A 109 -7.04 -11.46 0.60
C PHE A 109 -7.34 -10.05 1.10
N TRP A 110 -8.09 -9.22 0.36
CA TRP A 110 -8.47 -7.87 0.77
C TRP A 110 -9.05 -7.85 2.19
N TRP A 111 -10.02 -8.73 2.47
CA TRP A 111 -10.59 -8.83 3.81
C TRP A 111 -9.53 -9.22 4.86
N SER A 112 -8.79 -10.30 4.62
CA SER A 112 -7.80 -10.80 5.57
C SER A 112 -6.63 -9.83 5.80
N SER A 113 -6.22 -9.11 4.76
CA SER A 113 -5.07 -8.20 4.77
C SER A 113 -5.43 -6.92 5.50
N VAL A 114 -6.52 -6.24 5.10
CA VAL A 114 -6.96 -4.98 5.71
C VAL A 114 -7.22 -5.15 7.20
N THR A 115 -7.92 -6.23 7.58
CA THR A 115 -8.23 -6.49 9.00
C THR A 115 -6.98 -6.78 9.81
N LYS A 116 -6.11 -7.70 9.35
CA LYS A 116 -4.87 -8.03 10.06
C LYS A 116 -3.94 -6.83 10.17
N GLN A 117 -3.76 -6.06 9.10
CA GLN A 117 -2.88 -4.91 9.10
C GLN A 117 -3.38 -3.80 10.03
N TYR A 118 -4.69 -3.58 10.12
CA TYR A 118 -5.26 -2.63 11.07
C TYR A 118 -4.98 -3.02 12.53
N PHE A 119 -5.22 -4.28 12.91
CA PHE A 119 -4.90 -4.75 14.26
C PHE A 119 -3.39 -4.84 14.52
N GLY A 120 -2.62 -5.18 13.50
CA GLY A 120 -1.16 -5.15 13.51
C GLY A 120 -0.62 -3.75 13.84
N ALA A 121 -1.15 -2.72 13.17
CA ALA A 121 -0.76 -1.34 13.40
C ALA A 121 -0.95 -0.94 14.87
N TRP A 122 -2.08 -1.28 15.48
CA TRP A 122 -2.33 -1.04 16.90
C TRP A 122 -1.33 -1.79 17.80
N LYS A 123 -1.08 -3.07 17.53
CA LYS A 123 -0.11 -3.86 18.28
C LYS A 123 1.28 -3.22 18.23
N ARG A 124 1.76 -2.86 17.04
CA ARG A 124 3.06 -2.20 16.84
C ARG A 124 3.12 -0.83 17.49
N GLN A 125 2.04 -0.07 17.42
CA GLN A 125 1.93 1.22 18.08
C GLN A 125 2.09 1.12 19.61
N PHE A 126 1.48 0.12 20.24
CA PHE A 126 1.63 -0.13 21.67
C PHE A 126 3.06 -0.57 22.03
N GLU A 127 3.69 -1.42 21.22
CA GLU A 127 5.10 -1.82 21.39
C GLU A 127 6.03 -0.60 21.35
N LEU A 128 5.83 0.31 20.39
CA LEU A 128 6.62 1.54 20.24
C LEU A 128 6.43 2.49 21.43
N LEU A 129 5.19 2.68 21.89
CA LEU A 129 4.90 3.52 23.07
C LEU A 129 5.56 2.95 24.33
N LYS A 130 5.48 1.63 24.53
CA LYS A 130 6.11 0.95 25.67
C LYS A 130 7.63 1.10 25.65
N ALA A 131 8.26 0.88 24.50
CA ALA A 131 9.69 1.06 24.32
C ALA A 131 10.16 2.51 24.62
N GLN A 132 9.32 3.49 24.29
CA GLN A 132 9.59 4.92 24.52
C GLN A 132 9.10 5.42 25.90
N LYS A 133 8.55 4.54 26.75
CA LYS A 133 7.92 4.88 28.04
C LYS A 133 6.88 6.00 27.90
N LYS A 134 6.02 5.92 26.89
CA LYS A 134 4.94 6.89 26.61
C LYS A 134 3.57 6.26 26.87
N GLY A 135 2.61 7.10 27.29
CA GLY A 135 1.22 6.70 27.53
C GLY A 135 0.36 6.72 26.27
N PHE A 136 -0.88 6.26 26.39
CA PHE A 136 -1.84 6.13 25.28
C PHE A 136 -2.14 7.46 24.58
N LEU A 137 -2.36 8.55 25.31
CA LEU A 137 -2.67 9.87 24.75
C LEU A 137 -1.44 10.66 24.28
N SER A 138 -0.28 9.99 24.15
CA SER A 138 0.93 10.66 23.67
C SER A 138 0.76 11.16 22.23
N LEU A 139 1.37 12.30 21.90
CA LEU A 139 1.54 12.75 20.51
C LEU A 139 2.32 11.74 19.65
N LYS A 140 2.98 10.75 20.26
CA LYS A 140 3.66 9.63 19.59
C LYS A 140 2.74 8.44 19.29
N ASN A 141 1.48 8.49 19.71
CA ASN A 141 0.48 7.48 19.35
C ASN A 141 -0.15 7.82 18.00
N ASP A 142 0.59 7.54 16.93
CA ASP A 142 0.21 7.82 15.55
C ASP A 142 -1.16 7.23 15.22
N VAL A 143 -1.37 5.93 15.49
CA VAL A 143 -2.64 5.25 15.16
C VAL A 143 -3.84 5.89 15.85
N PHE A 144 -3.71 6.31 17.11
CA PHE A 144 -4.78 7.03 17.81
C PHE A 144 -5.12 8.35 17.11
N TRP A 145 -4.12 9.18 16.80
CA TRP A 145 -4.35 10.47 16.15
C TRP A 145 -4.87 10.34 14.72
N TYR A 146 -4.54 9.26 14.01
CA TYR A 146 -5.05 9.03 12.65
C TYR A 146 -6.57 8.95 12.59
N HIS A 147 -7.24 8.41 13.60
CA HIS A 147 -8.70 8.37 13.65
C HIS A 147 -9.31 9.78 13.61
N PHE A 148 -8.73 10.72 14.35
CA PHE A 148 -9.17 12.12 14.37
C PHE A 148 -8.75 12.88 13.12
N ILE A 149 -7.54 12.65 12.61
CA ILE A 149 -7.04 13.32 11.41
C ILE A 149 -7.86 12.91 10.18
N GLN A 150 -8.13 11.62 10.01
CA GLN A 150 -8.93 11.13 8.89
C GLN A 150 -10.40 11.56 9.00
N ALA A 151 -10.98 11.51 10.20
CA ALA A 151 -12.32 12.03 10.43
C ALA A 151 -12.40 13.54 10.18
N GLY A 152 -11.38 14.30 10.60
CA GLY A 152 -11.27 15.74 10.35
C GLY A 152 -11.14 16.06 8.86
N TYR A 153 -10.38 15.28 8.09
CA TYR A 153 -10.30 15.40 6.64
C TYR A 153 -11.66 15.16 5.98
N LEU A 154 -12.35 14.06 6.31
CA LEU A 154 -13.67 13.77 5.76
C LEU A 154 -14.70 14.83 6.15
N PHE A 155 -14.66 15.31 7.40
CA PHE A 155 -15.48 16.42 7.86
C PHE A 155 -15.22 17.70 7.07
N LEU A 156 -13.94 18.02 6.79
CA LEU A 156 -13.58 19.19 5.99
C LEU A 156 -14.12 19.06 4.55
N VAL A 157 -14.03 17.87 3.94
CA VAL A 157 -14.62 17.61 2.61
C VAL A 157 -16.14 17.80 2.64
N TYR A 158 -16.81 17.26 3.66
CA TYR A 158 -18.25 17.45 3.84
C TYR A 158 -18.63 18.93 4.00
N TYR A 159 -17.91 19.65 4.85
CA TYR A 159 -18.19 21.04 5.20
C TYR A 159 -17.94 22.01 4.02
N LEU A 160 -16.86 21.81 3.26
CA LEU A 160 -16.51 22.69 2.14
C LEU A 160 -17.28 22.38 0.85
N PHE A 161 -17.77 21.16 0.68
CA PHE A 161 -18.42 20.71 -0.56
C PHE A 161 -19.86 20.26 -0.30
N SER A 162 -20.10 18.96 -0.17
CA SER A 162 -21.43 18.37 0.01
C SER A 162 -21.36 16.92 0.48
N PRO A 163 -22.49 16.32 0.94
CA PRO A 163 -22.57 14.89 1.21
C PRO A 163 -22.23 14.01 0.00
N LYS A 164 -22.57 14.44 -1.23
CA LYS A 164 -22.25 13.74 -2.48
C LYS A 164 -20.74 13.64 -2.68
N VAL A 165 -20.03 14.75 -2.46
CA VAL A 165 -18.56 14.79 -2.58
C VAL A 165 -17.90 14.01 -1.44
N LEU A 166 -18.44 14.05 -0.22
CA LEU A 166 -17.97 13.19 0.88
C LEU A 166 -18.05 11.70 0.49
N LEU A 167 -19.19 11.24 -0.04
CA LEU A 167 -19.34 9.86 -0.47
C LEU A 167 -18.33 9.52 -1.57
N PHE A 168 -18.15 10.42 -2.54
CA PHE A 168 -17.15 10.26 -3.59
C PHE A 168 -15.72 10.14 -3.01
N ALA A 169 -15.35 10.99 -2.04
CA ALA A 169 -14.05 10.93 -1.36
C ALA A 169 -13.82 9.60 -0.63
N VAL A 170 -14.85 9.07 0.03
CA VAL A 170 -14.79 7.74 0.67
C VAL A 170 -14.59 6.64 -0.38
N VAL A 171 -15.35 6.67 -1.48
CA VAL A 171 -15.24 5.69 -2.57
C VAL A 171 -13.83 5.66 -3.16
N ILE A 172 -13.26 6.82 -3.52
CA ILE A 172 -11.90 6.86 -4.11
C ILE A 172 -10.83 6.48 -3.09
N GLY A 173 -11.02 6.77 -1.80
CA GLY A 173 -10.17 6.30 -0.72
C GLY A 173 -10.16 4.77 -0.65
N VAL A 174 -11.34 4.15 -0.67
CA VAL A 174 -11.48 2.68 -0.69
C VAL A 174 -10.85 2.07 -1.93
N LEU A 175 -11.11 2.61 -3.12
CA LEU A 175 -10.49 2.15 -4.36
C LEU A 175 -8.96 2.23 -4.27
N SER A 176 -8.41 3.30 -3.69
CA SER A 176 -6.97 3.49 -3.59
C SER A 176 -6.28 2.47 -2.69
N PHE A 177 -6.82 2.17 -1.50
CA PHE A 177 -6.19 1.17 -0.63
C PHE A 177 -6.44 -0.25 -1.12
N LEU A 178 -7.58 -0.55 -1.77
CA LEU A 178 -7.76 -1.87 -2.38
C LEU A 178 -6.81 -2.08 -3.57
N PHE A 179 -6.47 -1.01 -4.30
CA PHE A 179 -5.43 -1.07 -5.32
C PHE A 179 -4.06 -1.40 -4.70
N LEU A 180 -3.69 -0.76 -3.59
CA LEU A 180 -2.49 -1.10 -2.81
C LEU A 180 -2.51 -2.56 -2.34
N GLU A 181 -3.62 -3.03 -1.77
CA GLU A 181 -3.72 -4.42 -1.34
C GLU A 181 -3.63 -5.39 -2.52
N THR A 182 -4.08 -4.99 -3.70
CA THR A 182 -3.88 -5.79 -4.91
C THR A 182 -2.40 -5.83 -5.34
N ILE A 183 -1.65 -4.74 -5.13
CA ILE A 183 -0.19 -4.72 -5.31
C ILE A 183 0.47 -5.68 -4.31
N ASN A 184 0.17 -5.54 -3.00
CA ASN A 184 0.68 -6.46 -1.97
C ASN A 184 0.37 -7.93 -2.31
N TYR A 185 -0.85 -8.18 -2.79
CA TYR A 185 -1.28 -9.52 -3.20
C TYR A 185 -0.38 -10.10 -4.28
N ILE A 186 -0.16 -9.38 -5.40
CA ILE A 186 0.69 -9.90 -6.50
C ILE A 186 2.16 -9.99 -6.10
N GLU A 187 2.61 -9.11 -5.20
CA GLU A 187 3.99 -9.02 -4.72
C GLU A 187 4.37 -10.17 -3.79
N HIS A 188 3.42 -10.69 -3.02
CA HIS A 188 3.66 -11.72 -2.00
C HIS A 188 2.89 -13.01 -2.23
N TYR A 189 2.23 -13.17 -3.38
CA TYR A 189 1.41 -14.35 -3.67
C TYR A 189 2.21 -15.66 -3.58
N GLY A 190 1.82 -16.51 -2.62
CA GLY A 190 2.32 -17.88 -2.49
C GLY A 190 3.78 -18.00 -2.01
N LEU A 191 4.46 -16.88 -1.74
CA LEU A 191 5.84 -16.89 -1.27
C LEU A 191 5.88 -16.87 0.26
N ARG A 192 6.68 -17.77 0.86
CA ARG A 192 6.76 -17.89 2.33
C ARG A 192 8.19 -18.15 2.81
N ARG A 193 8.41 -17.76 4.07
CA ARG A 193 9.61 -18.04 4.87
C ARG A 193 9.35 -19.19 5.82
N PHE A 194 10.38 -19.96 6.11
CA PHE A 194 10.29 -21.09 7.02
C PHE A 194 10.86 -20.74 8.39
N LYS A 195 10.39 -21.45 9.42
CA LYS A 195 11.03 -21.42 10.73
C LYS A 195 12.30 -22.26 10.67
N MET A 196 13.39 -21.68 11.15
CA MET A 196 14.65 -22.37 11.39
C MET A 196 14.52 -23.28 12.62
N SER A 197 15.51 -24.16 12.84
CA SER A 197 15.63 -24.99 14.04
C SER A 197 15.63 -24.18 15.35
N SER A 198 16.02 -22.91 15.31
CA SER A 198 15.95 -21.97 16.44
C SER A 198 14.55 -21.46 16.77
N GLY A 199 13.53 -21.81 15.98
CA GLY A 199 12.15 -21.31 16.11
C GLY A 199 11.92 -19.92 15.49
N ARG A 200 12.97 -19.23 15.04
CA ARG A 200 12.88 -17.96 14.31
C ARG A 200 12.65 -18.17 12.82
N TYR A 201 11.95 -17.27 12.16
CA TYR A 201 11.86 -17.27 10.69
C TYR A 201 13.21 -16.93 10.04
N GLU A 202 13.48 -17.52 8.88
CA GLU A 202 14.60 -17.20 7.99
C GLU A 202 14.69 -15.68 7.75
N ARG A 203 15.86 -15.12 7.44
CA ARG A 203 15.91 -13.69 7.07
C ARG A 203 15.15 -13.45 5.77
N VAL A 204 14.62 -12.23 5.59
CA VAL A 204 14.06 -11.81 4.30
C VAL A 204 15.17 -11.87 3.23
N GLN A 205 14.83 -12.34 2.04
CA GLN A 205 15.75 -12.59 0.93
C GLN A 205 15.02 -12.22 -0.37
N PRO A 206 15.72 -11.93 -1.47
CA PRO A 206 15.09 -11.49 -2.71
C PRO A 206 14.05 -12.48 -3.28
N HIS A 207 14.15 -13.78 -2.97
CA HIS A 207 13.19 -14.78 -3.41
C HIS A 207 11.88 -14.82 -2.60
N HIS A 208 11.72 -13.98 -1.58
CA HIS A 208 10.52 -13.90 -0.75
C HIS A 208 9.47 -12.87 -1.25
N SER A 209 9.74 -12.20 -2.38
CA SER A 209 8.79 -11.29 -3.04
C SER A 209 8.95 -11.37 -4.56
N TRP A 210 7.86 -11.16 -5.29
CA TRP A 210 7.86 -11.05 -6.75
C TRP A 210 8.41 -9.70 -7.21
N ASN A 211 9.11 -9.70 -8.35
CA ASN A 211 9.61 -8.51 -9.04
C ASN A 211 8.91 -8.29 -10.38
N SER A 212 9.06 -7.11 -10.95
CA SER A 212 8.76 -6.82 -12.36
C SER A 212 9.75 -5.80 -12.92
N ASN A 213 10.31 -6.11 -14.09
CA ASN A 213 11.28 -5.25 -14.78
C ASN A 213 10.67 -4.41 -15.92
N PHE A 214 9.34 -4.43 -16.08
CA PHE A 214 8.65 -3.67 -17.13
C PHE A 214 8.72 -2.15 -16.87
N ASN A 215 9.10 -1.39 -17.91
CA ASN A 215 9.41 0.04 -17.82
C ASN A 215 8.25 0.90 -17.29
N ILE A 216 7.02 0.70 -17.78
CA ILE A 216 5.87 1.51 -17.37
C ILE A 216 5.61 1.36 -15.87
N GLY A 217 5.61 0.11 -15.36
CA GLY A 217 5.42 -0.15 -13.93
C GLY A 217 6.53 0.48 -13.09
N ARG A 218 7.79 0.35 -13.53
CA ARG A 218 8.95 0.96 -12.85
C ARG A 218 8.84 2.48 -12.79
N ILE A 219 8.46 3.15 -13.87
CA ILE A 219 8.38 4.62 -13.90
C ILE A 219 7.20 5.11 -13.06
N VAL A 220 6.01 4.53 -13.26
CA VAL A 220 4.77 4.97 -12.58
C VAL A 220 4.81 4.70 -11.08
N LEU A 221 5.40 3.57 -10.68
CA LEU A 221 5.47 3.17 -9.28
C LEU A 221 6.79 3.53 -8.62
N TYR A 222 7.58 4.46 -9.18
CA TYR A 222 8.87 4.86 -8.61
C TYR A 222 9.72 3.65 -8.23
N GLU A 223 10.02 2.77 -9.19
CA GLU A 223 10.83 1.56 -9.05
C GLU A 223 10.36 0.54 -8.00
N LEU A 224 9.18 0.73 -7.37
CA LEU A 224 8.62 -0.21 -6.38
C LEU A 224 8.52 -1.63 -6.94
N THR A 225 8.39 -1.78 -8.26
CA THR A 225 8.37 -3.09 -8.92
C THR A 225 9.65 -3.91 -8.76
N ARG A 226 10.73 -3.31 -8.25
CA ARG A 226 11.93 -3.99 -7.72
C ARG A 226 11.74 -4.36 -6.25
N HIS A 227 10.56 -4.87 -5.93
CA HIS A 227 10.03 -5.06 -4.57
C HIS A 227 10.86 -6.02 -3.72
N SER A 228 11.44 -7.03 -4.34
CA SER A 228 12.33 -7.96 -3.63
C SER A 228 13.60 -7.29 -3.07
N ASP A 229 14.17 -6.30 -3.77
CA ASP A 229 15.30 -5.54 -3.23
C ASP A 229 14.85 -4.54 -2.17
N HIS A 230 13.65 -3.97 -2.33
CA HIS A 230 13.00 -3.14 -1.31
C HIS A 230 12.84 -3.93 0.00
N HIS A 231 12.32 -5.14 -0.03
CA HIS A 231 12.22 -5.99 1.16
C HIS A 231 13.55 -6.49 1.70
N PHE A 232 14.53 -6.71 0.82
CA PHE A 232 15.88 -7.06 1.24
C PHE A 232 16.58 -5.91 1.97
N LYS A 233 16.35 -4.65 1.55
CA LYS A 233 16.92 -3.44 2.14
C LYS A 233 15.97 -2.24 2.05
N ALA A 234 14.99 -2.17 2.95
CA ALA A 234 13.91 -1.16 2.91
C ALA A 234 14.38 0.31 3.03
N SER A 235 15.57 0.55 3.57
CA SER A 235 16.15 1.89 3.65
C SER A 235 16.76 2.41 2.34
N LYS A 236 16.83 1.56 1.31
CA LYS A 236 17.37 1.89 0.00
C LYS A 236 16.36 2.74 -0.77
N LYS A 237 16.80 3.90 -1.27
CA LYS A 237 15.93 4.81 -2.06
C LYS A 237 15.53 4.18 -3.39
N TYR A 238 14.35 4.51 -3.88
CA TYR A 238 13.76 3.87 -5.06
C TYR A 238 14.67 3.82 -6.31
N GLN A 239 15.31 4.93 -6.65
CA GLN A 239 16.16 5.14 -7.83
C GLN A 239 17.39 4.23 -7.90
N VAL A 240 17.76 3.60 -6.79
CA VAL A 240 18.90 2.68 -6.73
C VAL A 240 18.47 1.26 -6.40
N LEU A 241 17.18 0.93 -6.33
CA LEU A 241 16.71 -0.45 -6.16
C LEU A 241 17.25 -1.34 -7.29
N ASP A 242 17.65 -2.57 -6.99
CA ASP A 242 18.22 -3.52 -7.94
C ASP A 242 17.22 -4.65 -8.28
N SER A 243 17.40 -5.28 -9.45
CA SER A 243 16.75 -6.56 -9.73
C SER A 243 17.77 -7.68 -9.48
N HIS A 244 17.40 -8.65 -8.64
CA HIS A 244 18.25 -9.81 -8.35
C HIS A 244 17.82 -11.00 -9.19
N GLU A 245 18.77 -11.77 -9.74
CA GLU A 245 18.48 -12.98 -10.53
C GLU A 245 17.69 -14.03 -9.74
N LYS A 246 17.87 -14.05 -8.42
CA LYS A 246 17.19 -14.99 -7.51
C LYS A 246 15.75 -14.59 -7.22
N SER A 247 15.31 -13.39 -7.59
CA SER A 247 13.94 -12.92 -7.34
C SER A 247 12.98 -13.52 -8.36
N PRO A 248 11.87 -14.13 -7.92
CA PRO A 248 10.82 -14.52 -8.84
C PRO A 248 10.26 -13.27 -9.54
N THR A 249 9.90 -13.38 -10.81
CA THR A 249 9.46 -12.24 -11.62
C THR A 249 8.06 -12.48 -12.17
N LEU A 250 7.18 -11.48 -12.06
CA LEU A 250 5.84 -11.51 -12.64
C LEU A 250 5.95 -11.57 -14.17
N PRO A 251 5.26 -12.52 -14.82
CA PRO A 251 5.45 -12.77 -16.25
C PRO A 251 4.94 -11.63 -17.15
N ILE A 252 3.99 -10.83 -16.66
CA ILE A 252 3.27 -9.81 -17.44
C ILE A 252 3.37 -8.39 -16.86
N GLY A 253 4.21 -8.21 -15.83
CA GLY A 253 4.36 -6.94 -15.13
C GLY A 253 3.17 -6.55 -14.26
N TYR A 254 3.28 -5.44 -13.54
CA TYR A 254 2.33 -5.05 -12.50
C TYR A 254 0.92 -4.73 -13.03
N PRO A 255 0.73 -3.82 -14.02
CA PRO A 255 -0.62 -3.45 -14.45
C PRO A 255 -1.44 -4.63 -14.93
N ALA A 256 -0.83 -5.53 -15.73
CA ALA A 256 -1.51 -6.70 -16.22
C ALA A 256 -1.72 -7.75 -15.11
N SER A 257 -0.78 -7.91 -14.17
CA SER A 257 -0.93 -8.82 -13.02
C SER A 257 -2.06 -8.36 -12.09
N ILE A 258 -2.21 -7.05 -11.86
CA ILE A 258 -3.33 -6.48 -11.09
C ILE A 258 -4.66 -6.88 -11.73
N LEU A 259 -4.84 -6.59 -13.02
CA LEU A 259 -6.08 -6.94 -13.75
C LEU A 259 -6.32 -8.45 -13.77
N LEU A 260 -5.26 -9.24 -13.96
CA LEU A 260 -5.33 -10.70 -13.97
C LEU A 260 -5.77 -11.26 -12.61
N SER A 261 -5.28 -10.68 -11.51
CA SER A 261 -5.59 -11.11 -10.14
C SER A 261 -7.07 -10.94 -9.78
N LEU A 262 -7.77 -9.98 -10.41
CA LEU A 262 -9.21 -9.78 -10.28
C LEU A 262 -10.04 -10.90 -10.93
N LEU A 263 -9.41 -11.78 -11.72
CA LEU A 263 -9.98 -13.01 -12.28
C LEU A 263 -9.26 -14.23 -11.69
N PRO A 264 -9.57 -14.65 -10.43
CA PRO A 264 -8.77 -15.64 -9.70
C PRO A 264 -8.49 -16.95 -10.44
N PRO A 265 -9.44 -17.58 -11.17
CA PRO A 265 -9.13 -18.79 -11.92
C PRO A 265 -8.00 -18.60 -12.95
N LEU A 266 -7.97 -17.45 -13.63
CA LEU A 266 -6.95 -17.14 -14.63
C LEU A 266 -5.62 -16.76 -13.95
N TRP A 267 -5.68 -16.00 -12.86
CA TRP A 267 -4.51 -15.72 -12.02
C TRP A 267 -3.82 -17.00 -11.55
N PHE A 268 -4.60 -17.94 -10.99
CA PHE A 268 -4.08 -19.23 -10.52
C PHE A 268 -3.48 -20.05 -11.65
N TYR A 269 -4.14 -20.09 -12.81
CA TYR A 269 -3.62 -20.79 -13.99
C TYR A 269 -2.23 -20.27 -14.40
N VAL A 270 -2.01 -18.95 -14.36
CA VAL A 270 -0.75 -18.32 -14.77
C VAL A 270 0.32 -18.39 -13.68
N ILE A 271 -0.02 -18.07 -12.43
CA ILE A 271 1.00 -17.81 -11.39
C ILE A 271 1.34 -19.06 -10.57
N ASN A 272 0.38 -19.96 -10.32
CA ASN A 272 0.63 -21.13 -9.48
C ASN A 272 1.76 -22.05 -9.98
N PRO A 273 1.92 -22.27 -11.30
CA PRO A 273 3.06 -23.03 -11.83
C PRO A 273 4.42 -22.40 -11.54
N LEU A 274 4.45 -21.07 -11.33
CA LEU A 274 5.68 -20.31 -11.07
C LEU A 274 6.04 -20.23 -9.57
N VAL A 275 5.09 -20.55 -8.68
CA VAL A 275 5.36 -20.60 -7.23
C VAL A 275 6.26 -21.81 -6.92
N PRO A 276 7.40 -21.63 -6.21
CA PRO A 276 8.28 -22.73 -5.86
C PRO A 276 7.56 -23.82 -5.06
N GLU A 277 7.72 -25.10 -5.44
CA GLU A 277 7.03 -26.25 -4.80
C GLU A 277 7.14 -26.26 -3.27
N LYS A 278 8.33 -25.96 -2.74
CA LYS A 278 8.54 -25.92 -1.29
C LYS A 278 7.67 -24.88 -0.55
N MET A 279 7.24 -23.82 -1.24
CA MET A 279 6.49 -22.69 -0.69
C MET A 279 4.97 -22.81 -0.85
N LYS A 280 4.49 -23.74 -1.68
CA LYS A 280 3.06 -24.03 -1.84
C LYS A 280 2.41 -24.46 -0.53
#